data_AF-A0A963JY51-F1
#
_entry.id   AF-A0A963JY51-F1
#
_cell.length_a   1.000
_cell.length_b   1.000
_cell.length_c   1.000
_cell.angle_alpha   90.00
_cell.angle_beta   90.00
_cell.angle_gamma   90.00
#
_symmetry.space_group_name_H-M   'P 1'
#
loop_
_entity.id
_entity.type
_entity.pdbx_description
1 polymer ?
#
loop_
_entity_poly.entity_id
_entity_poly.type
_entity_poly.pdbx_seq_one_letter_code
_entity_poly.pdbx_strand_id
1 'polypeptide(L)'
;MEFAEYRRHDATALAALVREREVSALELLEIALARAMAVQSALQPLSLLEEGFGRAEIARGLPTGPFTGVPFLLKDLFAFLPGT
;
A
#
# COMPACT_ATOMS: atom_id res chain seq x y z
N MET A 1 12.91 2.04 3.94
CA MET A 1 13.03 0.87 4.86
C MET A 1 13.08 -0.43 4.07
N GLU A 2 13.67 -1.48 4.62
CA GLU A 2 13.69 -2.82 4.00
C GLU A 2 12.41 -3.61 4.28
N PHE A 3 12.08 -4.60 3.44
CA PHE A 3 10.86 -5.42 3.63
C PHE A 3 10.81 -6.11 5.00
N ALA A 4 11.95 -6.53 5.55
CA ALA A 4 12.03 -7.20 6.85
C ALA A 4 11.61 -6.27 8.01
N GLU A 5 11.86 -4.97 7.88
CA GLU A 5 11.43 -3.94 8.82
C GLU A 5 9.96 -3.60 8.60
N TYR A 6 9.56 -3.35 7.35
CA TYR A 6 8.17 -3.09 6.95
C TYR A 6 7.18 -4.10 7.57
N ARG A 7 7.46 -5.40 7.46
CA ARG A 7 6.57 -6.47 7.95
C ARG A 7 6.47 -6.57 9.47
N ARG A 8 7.30 -5.85 10.23
CA ARG A 8 7.24 -5.79 11.70
C ARG A 8 6.30 -4.71 12.20
N HIS A 9 5.86 -3.81 11.33
CA HIS A 9 4.91 -2.75 11.66
C HIS A 9 3.51 -3.18 11.23
N ASP A 10 2.52 -2.91 12.08
CA ASP A 10 1.12 -2.95 11.67
C ASP A 10 0.74 -1.63 10.96
N ALA A 11 -0.52 -1.54 10.48
CA ALA A 11 -1.00 -0.34 9.81
C ALA A 11 -0.90 0.93 10.67
N THR A 12 -1.10 0.82 11.99
CA THR A 12 -1.04 1.97 12.91
C THR A 12 0.39 2.48 13.06
N ALA A 13 1.35 1.57 13.20
CA ALA A 13 2.77 1.89 13.26
C ALA A 13 3.27 2.46 11.92
N LEU A 14 2.88 1.87 10.78
CA LEU A 14 3.25 2.42 9.46
C LEU A 14 2.69 3.83 9.26
N ALA A 15 1.44 4.08 9.65
CA ALA A 15 0.84 5.42 9.60
C ALA A 15 1.58 6.42 10.51
N ALA A 16 2.09 5.97 11.66
CA ALA A 16 2.89 6.81 12.54
C ALA A 16 4.20 7.25 11.89
N LEU A 17 4.94 6.31 11.27
CA LEU A 17 6.18 6.60 10.56
C LEU A 17 5.97 7.59 9.41
N VAL A 18 4.85 7.45 8.66
CA VAL A 18 4.50 8.41 7.59
C VAL A 18 4.20 9.79 8.15
N ARG A 19 3.42 9.88 9.24
CA ARG A 19 3.09 11.15 9.90
C ARG A 19 4.32 11.86 10.46
N GLU A 20 5.27 11.10 11.00
CA GLU A 20 6.54 11.59 11.53
C GLU A 20 7.59 11.84 10.44
N ARG A 21 7.25 11.52 9.18
CA ARG A 21 8.11 11.66 7.99
C ARG A 21 9.39 10.82 8.03
N GLU A 22 9.37 9.73 8.78
CA GLU A 22 10.46 8.74 8.79
C GLU A 22 10.47 7.89 7.50
N VAL A 23 9.29 7.70 6.90
CA VAL A 23 9.10 7.10 5.58
C VAL A 23 8.00 7.83 4.81
N SER A 24 8.03 7.75 3.48
CA SER A 24 6.98 8.27 2.62
C SER A 24 5.93 7.19 2.28
N ALA A 25 4.72 7.63 1.94
CA ALA A 25 3.67 6.74 1.42
C ALA A 25 4.10 6.00 0.15
N LEU A 26 4.89 6.67 -0.70
CA LEU A 26 5.42 6.07 -1.93
C LEU A 26 6.38 4.93 -1.60
N GLU A 27 7.31 5.12 -0.66
CA GLU A 27 8.21 4.05 -0.23
C GLU A 27 7.46 2.84 0.33
N LEU A 28 6.42 3.06 1.13
CA LEU A 28 5.59 1.96 1.63
C LEU A 28 4.87 1.22 0.49
N LEU A 29 4.37 1.94 -0.51
CA LEU A 29 3.74 1.36 -1.69
C LEU A 29 4.74 0.51 -2.50
N GLU A 30 5.95 1.00 -2.77
CA GLU A 30 6.98 0.23 -3.50
C GLU A 30 7.31 -1.10 -2.81
N ILE A 31 7.46 -1.07 -1.49
CA ILE A 31 7.78 -2.27 -0.71
C ILE A 31 6.62 -3.27 -0.77
N ALA A 32 5.38 -2.80 -0.65
CA ALA A 32 4.19 -3.64 -0.75
C ALA A 32 4.06 -4.27 -2.14
N LEU A 33 4.29 -3.50 -3.22
CA LEU A 33 4.26 -3.98 -4.60
C LEU A 33 5.35 -5.03 -4.86
N ALA A 34 6.59 -4.73 -4.47
CA ALA A 34 7.71 -5.66 -4.62
C ALA A 34 7.42 -6.98 -3.89
N ARG A 35 6.85 -6.91 -2.67
CA ARG A 35 6.45 -8.11 -1.95
C ARG A 35 5.31 -8.86 -2.64
N ALA A 36 4.28 -8.15 -3.11
CA ALA A 36 3.15 -8.75 -3.81
C ALA A 36 3.59 -9.51 -5.07
N MET A 37 4.46 -8.90 -5.88
CA MET A 37 5.04 -9.55 -7.06
C MET A 37 5.87 -10.79 -6.70
N ALA A 38 6.67 -10.71 -5.63
CA ALA A 38 7.49 -11.84 -5.18
C ALA A 38 6.66 -13.06 -4.72
N VAL A 39 5.41 -12.86 -4.27
CA VAL A 39 4.52 -13.96 -3.86
C VAL A 39 3.49 -14.36 -4.91
N GLN A 40 3.26 -13.53 -5.94
CA GLN A 40 2.23 -13.78 -6.95
C GLN A 40 2.43 -15.12 -7.66
N SER A 41 3.67 -15.45 -8.02
CA SER A 41 4.00 -16.69 -8.74
C SER A 41 3.65 -17.95 -7.93
N ALA A 42 3.75 -17.90 -6.60
CA ALA A 42 3.53 -19.05 -5.74
C ALA A 42 2.08 -19.15 -5.23
N LEU A 43 1.43 -18.02 -4.98
CA LEU A 43 0.14 -17.97 -4.27
C LEU A 43 -1.03 -17.46 -5.12
N GLN A 44 -0.76 -16.79 -6.25
CA GLN A 44 -1.77 -16.09 -7.06
C GLN A 44 -2.80 -15.26 -6.22
N PRO A 45 -2.35 -14.42 -5.26
CA PRO A 45 -3.26 -13.73 -4.34
C PRO A 45 -4.01 -12.55 -4.96
N LEU A 46 -3.53 -12.00 -6.09
CA LEU A 46 -4.14 -10.84 -6.74
C LEU A 46 -4.94 -11.26 -7.98
N SER A 47 -6.23 -10.96 -8.00
CA SER A 47 -7.06 -11.04 -9.22
C SER A 47 -6.77 -9.90 -10.19
N LEU A 48 -6.45 -8.72 -9.65
CA LEU A 48 -6.18 -7.48 -10.35
C LEU A 48 -5.19 -6.66 -9.51
N LEU A 49 -4.22 -6.02 -10.16
CA LEU A 49 -3.25 -5.14 -9.51
C LEU A 49 -3.37 -3.72 -10.05
N GLU A 50 -3.92 -2.83 -9.22
CA GLU A 50 -4.13 -1.41 -9.55
C GLU A 50 -2.98 -0.53 -9.02
N GLU A 51 -1.74 -0.83 -9.42
CA GLU A 51 -0.56 -0.05 -9.05
C GLU A 51 -0.66 1.42 -9.49
N GLY A 52 -1.13 1.64 -10.73
CA GLY A 52 -1.26 2.97 -11.31
C GLY A 52 -2.20 3.87 -10.51
N PHE A 53 -3.31 3.30 -10.02
CA PHE A 53 -4.25 4.01 -9.15
C PHE A 53 -3.58 4.44 -7.83
N GLY A 54 -2.88 3.52 -7.16
CA GLY A 54 -2.18 3.83 -5.90
C GLY A 54 -1.15 4.95 -6.05
N ARG A 55 -0.35 4.92 -7.12
CA ARG A 55 0.62 5.99 -7.43
C ARG A 55 -0.06 7.32 -7.72
N ALA A 56 -1.16 7.31 -8.48
CA ALA A 56 -1.89 8.52 -8.84
C ALA A 56 -2.52 9.21 -7.63
N GLU A 57 -3.10 8.44 -6.70
CA GLU A 57 -3.68 9.00 -5.46
C GLU A 57 -2.61 9.60 -4.54
N ILE A 58 -1.44 8.96 -4.41
CA ILE A 58 -0.31 9.55 -3.68
C ILE A 58 0.12 10.87 -4.32
N ALA A 59 0.26 10.91 -5.65
CA ALA A 59 0.67 12.11 -6.38
C ALA A 59 -0.35 13.26 -6.27
N ARG A 60 -1.64 12.95 -6.17
CA ARG A 60 -2.72 13.94 -5.92
C ARG A 60 -2.70 14.53 -4.51
N GLY A 61 -2.02 13.87 -3.58
CA GLY A 61 -2.07 14.20 -2.16
C GLY A 61 -3.14 13.38 -1.46
N LEU A 62 -2.72 12.63 -0.45
CA LEU A 62 -3.61 11.78 0.33
C LEU A 62 -4.44 12.59 1.33
N PRO A 63 -5.69 12.19 1.60
CA PRO A 63 -6.49 12.83 2.64
C PRO A 63 -5.87 12.61 4.03
N THR A 64 -6.12 13.56 4.94
CA THR A 64 -5.76 13.43 6.35
C THR A 64 -6.67 12.39 7.03
N GLY A 65 -6.07 11.42 7.71
CA GLY A 65 -6.77 10.35 8.40
C GLY A 65 -5.82 9.47 9.23
N PRO A 66 -6.37 8.55 10.05
CA PRO A 66 -5.57 7.72 10.96
C PRO A 66 -4.61 6.77 10.23
N PHE A 67 -4.87 6.44 8.97
CA PHE A 67 -4.06 5.54 8.15
C PHE A 67 -3.51 6.21 6.88
N THR A 68 -3.38 7.54 6.86
CA THR A 68 -2.82 8.26 5.71
C THR A 68 -1.46 7.68 5.31
N GLY A 69 -1.35 7.24 4.06
CA GLY A 69 -0.11 6.70 3.48
C GLY A 69 0.10 5.20 3.62
N VAL A 70 -0.80 4.47 4.28
CA VAL A 70 -0.70 3.00 4.40
C VAL A 70 -1.30 2.32 3.17
N PRO A 71 -0.53 1.51 2.40
CA PRO A 71 -1.06 0.77 1.27
C PRO A 71 -1.91 -0.42 1.72
N PHE A 72 -2.96 -0.73 0.96
CA PHE A 72 -3.84 -1.88 1.23
C PHE A 72 -4.42 -2.45 -0.07
N LEU A 73 -5.01 -3.65 0.03
CA LEU A 73 -5.72 -4.30 -1.06
C LEU A 73 -7.22 -4.29 -0.80
N LEU A 74 -8.00 -4.15 -1.87
CA LEU A 74 -9.45 -4.37 -1.83
C LEU A 74 -9.76 -5.82 -2.18
N LYS A 75 -10.69 -6.43 -1.44
CA LYS A 75 -11.20 -7.74 -1.81
C LYS A 75 -12.10 -7.59 -3.04
N ASP A 76 -11.82 -8.38 -4.06
CA ASP A 76 -12.68 -8.55 -5.23
C ASP A 76 -13.95 -9.34 -4.85
N LEU A 77 -14.84 -8.65 -4.14
CA LEU A 77 -16.14 -9.14 -3.69
C LEU A 77 -17.05 -7.94 -3.45
N PHE A 78 -17.68 -7.46 -4.52
CA PHE A 78 -18.58 -6.30 -4.49
C PHE A 78 -17.94 -4.99 -3.97
N ALA A 79 -16.62 -4.91 -3.98
CA ALA A 79 -15.90 -3.67 -3.73
C ALA A 79 -15.77 -2.87 -5.03
N PHE A 80 -15.90 -1.54 -4.94
CA PHE A 80 -15.82 -0.65 -6.09
C PHE A 80 -14.62 0.28 -5.92
N LEU A 81 -13.71 0.25 -6.89
CA LEU A 81 -12.66 1.26 -7.02
C LEU A 81 -13.17 2.32 -8.01
N PRO A 82 -13.14 3.62 -7.67
CA PRO A 82 -13.57 4.64 -8.62
C PRO A 82 -12.77 4.57 -9.93
N GLY A 83 -13.48 4.38 -11.05
CA GLY A 83 -12.87 4.28 -12.39
C GLY A 83 -12.65 2.87 -12.92
N THR A 84 -13.00 1.82 -12.16
CA THR A 84 -13.07 0.42 -12.62
C THR A 84 -14.51 -0.07 -12.66
#